data_AF-A0A2V7M514-F1
#
_entry.id   AF-A0A2V7M514-F1
#
_cell.length_a   1.000
_cell.length_b   1.000
_cell.length_c   1.000
_cell.angle_alpha   90.00
_cell.angle_beta   90.00
_cell.angle_gamma   90.00
#
_symmetry.space_group_name_H-M   'P 1'
#
loop_
_entity.id
_entity.type
_entity.pdbx_description
1 polymer ?
#
loop_
_entity_poly.entity_id
_entity_poly.type
_entity_poly.pdbx_seq_one_letter_code
_entity_poly.pdbx_strand_id
1 'polypeptide(L)'
;MPAPSGERATLSRDLADFLIELSIALHKHAMYPEGHPSLAPAAAAVTRRAAQLLEDRATVSLGVARNQLVIEGVATDPKHPVLREL
;
A
#
# COMPACT_ATOMS: atom_id res chain seq x y z
N MET A 1 10.22 -30.29 10.01
CA MET A 1 9.18 -29.27 10.15
C MET A 1 8.85 -28.74 8.76
N PRO A 2 7.66 -29.00 8.19
CA PRO A 2 7.27 -28.33 6.95
C PRO A 2 6.97 -26.86 7.24
N ALA A 3 7.48 -25.96 6.38
CA ALA A 3 7.19 -24.53 6.45
C ALA A 3 5.68 -24.28 6.29
N PRO A 4 5.10 -23.25 6.93
CA PRO A 4 3.71 -22.92 6.73
C PRO A 4 3.52 -22.56 5.24
N SER A 5 2.75 -23.40 4.55
CA SER A 5 2.22 -23.14 3.23
C SER A 5 1.58 -21.76 3.24
N GLY A 6 2.00 -20.89 2.31
CA GLY A 6 1.46 -19.55 2.16
C GLY A 6 -0.05 -19.59 1.99
N GLU A 7 -0.76 -19.46 3.09
CA GLU A 7 -2.15 -19.06 3.11
C GLU A 7 -2.16 -17.74 2.35
N ARG A 8 -2.87 -17.70 1.22
CA ARG A 8 -3.16 -16.44 0.53
C ARG A 8 -4.06 -15.68 1.49
N ALA A 9 -3.45 -15.00 2.45
CA ALA A 9 -4.13 -14.09 3.35
C ALA A 9 -4.77 -13.05 2.45
N THR A 10 -6.10 -13.15 2.28
CA THR A 10 -6.84 -12.20 1.47
C THR A 10 -6.71 -10.86 2.17
N LEU A 11 -6.14 -9.89 1.44
CA LEU A 11 -5.86 -8.56 1.96
C LEU A 11 -7.18 -7.92 2.41
N SER A 12 -7.26 -7.45 3.66
CA SER A 12 -8.46 -6.78 4.15
C SER A 12 -8.78 -5.58 3.26
N ARG A 13 -10.07 -5.27 3.08
CA ARG A 13 -10.52 -4.18 2.21
C ARG A 13 -9.87 -2.85 2.57
N ASP A 14 -9.72 -2.54 3.85
CA ASP A 14 -9.13 -1.27 4.29
C ASP A 14 -7.63 -1.18 3.97
N LEU A 15 -6.91 -2.31 4.10
CA LEU A 15 -5.50 -2.40 3.72
C LEU A 15 -5.34 -2.26 2.19
N ALA A 16 -6.28 -2.81 1.42
CA ALA A 16 -6.28 -2.70 -0.03
C ALA A 16 -6.53 -1.25 -0.47
N ASP A 17 -7.52 -0.60 0.14
CA ASP A 17 -7.83 0.81 -0.11
C ASP A 17 -6.65 1.73 0.22
N PHE A 18 -5.92 1.45 1.32
CA PHE A 18 -4.69 2.16 1.66
C PHE A 18 -3.59 1.96 0.61
N LEU A 19 -3.33 0.72 0.20
CA LEU A 19 -2.30 0.41 -0.80
C LEU A 19 -2.60 1.03 -2.17
N ILE A 20 -3.88 1.13 -2.54
CA ILE A 20 -4.32 1.80 -3.76
C ILE A 20 -3.97 3.30 -3.70
N GLU A 21 -4.32 3.99 -2.62
CA GLU A 21 -3.99 5.42 -2.45
C GLU A 21 -2.47 5.66 -2.42
N LEU A 22 -1.72 4.75 -1.77
CA LEU A 22 -0.25 4.79 -1.76
C LEU A 22 0.31 4.69 -3.18
N SER A 23 -0.18 3.74 -3.98
CA SER A 23 0.22 3.60 -5.39
C SER A 23 -0.08 4.84 -6.21
N ILE A 24 -1.27 5.42 -6.05
CA ILE A 24 -1.66 6.65 -6.75
C ILE A 24 -0.71 7.80 -6.38
N ALA A 25 -0.39 7.95 -5.10
CA ALA A 25 0.51 9.00 -4.62
C ALA A 25 1.92 8.83 -5.18
N LEU A 26 2.47 7.62 -5.14
CA LEU A 26 3.80 7.31 -5.68
C LEU A 26 3.88 7.55 -7.19
N HIS A 27 2.87 7.11 -7.95
CA HIS A 27 2.79 7.38 -9.39
C HIS A 27 2.75 8.87 -9.71
N LYS A 28 1.92 9.64 -8.98
CA LYS A 28 1.85 11.08 -9.16
C LYS A 28 3.18 11.75 -8.85
N HIS A 29 3.88 11.28 -7.82
CA HIS A 29 5.18 11.83 -7.44
C HIS A 29 6.29 11.50 -8.44
N ALA A 30 6.21 10.34 -9.10
CA ALA A 30 7.10 10.00 -10.21
C ALA A 30 6.79 10.78 -11.50
N MET A 31 5.51 11.11 -11.74
CA MET A 31 5.07 11.75 -12.98
C MET A 31 5.14 13.27 -12.96
N TYR A 32 4.93 13.90 -11.79
CA TYR A 32 4.85 15.35 -11.67
C TYR A 32 6.05 15.94 -10.92
N PRO A 33 6.54 17.13 -11.32
CA PRO A 33 7.60 17.80 -10.60
C PRO A 33 7.14 18.26 -9.21
N GLU A 34 8.10 18.58 -8.35
CA GLU A 34 7.83 19.16 -7.04
C GLU A 34 6.96 20.42 -7.15
N GLY A 35 6.07 20.62 -6.16
CA GLY A 35 5.14 21.75 -6.14
C GLY A 35 3.92 21.60 -7.06
N HIS A 36 3.79 20.51 -7.81
CA HIS A 36 2.61 20.28 -8.64
C HIS A 36 1.33 20.15 -7.78
N PRO A 37 0.22 20.82 -8.14
CA PRO A 37 -0.99 20.89 -7.30
C PRO A 37 -1.66 19.54 -7.05
N SER A 38 -1.37 18.52 -7.85
CA SER A 38 -1.90 17.16 -7.66
C SER A 38 -1.16 16.32 -6.61
N LEU A 39 0.03 16.75 -6.17
CA LEU A 39 0.85 16.00 -5.20
C LEU A 39 0.29 16.09 -3.78
N ALA A 40 0.00 17.31 -3.31
CA ALA A 40 -0.48 17.52 -1.94
C ALA A 40 -1.81 16.79 -1.64
N PRO A 41 -2.83 16.81 -2.53
CA PRO A 41 -4.05 16.02 -2.32
C PRO A 41 -3.80 14.50 -2.32
N ALA A 42 -2.84 14.01 -3.10
CA ALA A 42 -2.51 12.59 -3.15
C ALA A 42 -1.84 12.14 -1.84
N ALA A 43 -0.86 12.90 -1.34
CA ALA A 43 -0.26 12.64 -0.03
C ALA A 43 -1.30 12.71 1.09
N ALA A 44 -2.19 13.70 1.06
CA ALA A 44 -3.27 13.82 2.06
C ALA A 44 -4.23 12.61 2.05
N ALA A 45 -4.52 12.04 0.88
CA ALA A 45 -5.35 10.84 0.79
C ALA A 45 -4.69 9.62 1.46
N VAL A 46 -3.39 9.42 1.25
CA VAL A 46 -2.60 8.37 1.93
C VAL A 46 -2.62 8.55 3.43
N THR A 47 -2.33 9.76 3.93
CA THR A 47 -2.32 10.06 5.36
C THR A 47 -3.69 9.81 6.00
N ARG A 48 -4.78 10.19 5.31
CA ARG A 48 -6.14 9.92 5.78
C ARG A 48 -6.43 8.43 5.89
N ARG A 49 -6.05 7.62 4.90
CA ARG A 49 -6.23 6.15 4.97
C ARG A 49 -5.36 5.51 6.05
N ALA A 50 -4.12 5.98 6.23
CA ALA A 50 -3.26 5.51 7.30
C ALA A 50 -3.88 5.80 8.68
N ALA A 51 -4.44 7.00 8.88
CA ALA A 51 -5.14 7.33 10.12
C ALA A 51 -6.32 6.39 10.38
N GLN A 52 -7.16 6.14 9.36
CA GLN A 52 -8.29 5.21 9.46
C GLN A 52 -7.84 3.78 9.79
N LEU A 53 -6.74 3.31 9.20
CA LEU A 53 -6.20 1.98 9.54
C LEU A 53 -5.78 1.87 11.01
N LEU A 54 -5.26 2.96 11.56
CA LEU A 54 -4.76 3.05 12.93
C LEU A 54 -5.85 3.34 13.97
N GLU A 55 -7.07 3.64 13.56
CA GLU A 55 -8.22 3.72 14.50
C GLU A 55 -8.49 2.36 15.14
N ASP A 56 -8.44 1.29 14.33
CA ASP A 56 -8.72 -0.09 14.76
C ASP A 56 -7.44 -0.90 15.04
N ARG A 57 -6.25 -0.35 14.77
CA ARG A 57 -4.97 -1.07 14.85
C ARG A 57 -3.91 -0.25 15.57
N ALA A 58 -3.21 -0.88 16.52
CA ALA A 58 -2.09 -0.24 17.20
C ALA A 58 -0.89 -0.01 16.28
N THR A 59 -0.69 -0.86 15.27
CA THR A 59 0.44 -0.80 14.34
C THR A 59 0.03 -1.27 12.95
N VAL A 60 0.73 -0.76 11.93
CA VAL A 60 0.70 -1.30 10.55
C VAL A 60 2.15 -1.50 10.11
N SER A 61 2.46 -2.72 9.66
CA SER A 61 3.77 -3.11 9.16
C SER A 61 3.78 -3.10 7.64
N LEU A 62 4.68 -2.31 7.06
CA LEU A 62 4.93 -2.28 5.61
C LEU A 62 6.37 -2.69 5.32
N GLY A 63 6.54 -3.79 4.60
CA GLY A 63 7.82 -4.27 4.08
C GLY A 63 7.96 -3.92 2.59
N VAL A 64 9.16 -3.51 2.21
CA VAL A 64 9.51 -3.25 0.81
C VAL A 64 10.43 -4.37 0.34
N ALA A 65 10.00 -5.14 -0.66
CA ALA A 65 10.83 -6.10 -1.36
C ALA A 65 11.19 -5.54 -2.75
N ARG A 66 12.08 -6.23 -3.47
CA ARG A 66 12.63 -5.74 -4.74
C ARG A 66 11.55 -5.38 -5.77
N ASN A 67 10.46 -6.16 -5.83
CA ASN A 67 9.42 -6.05 -6.85
C ASN A 67 7.99 -6.15 -6.25
N GLN A 68 7.85 -5.96 -4.93
CA GLN A 68 6.54 -6.06 -4.27
C GLN A 68 6.57 -5.38 -2.90
N LEU A 69 5.41 -4.96 -2.43
CA LEU A 69 5.20 -4.62 -1.03
C LEU A 69 4.63 -5.80 -0.25
N VAL A 70 4.94 -5.83 1.03
CA VAL A 70 4.37 -6.76 2.00
C VAL A 70 3.69 -5.93 3.07
N ILE A 71 2.41 -6.16 3.34
CA ILE A 71 1.67 -5.46 4.41
C ILE A 71 1.10 -6.47 5.40
N GLU A 72 1.34 -6.30 6.69
CA GLU A 72 0.90 -7.25 7.73
C GLU A 72 1.29 -8.72 7.44
N GLY A 73 2.46 -8.92 6.82
CA GLY A 73 2.93 -10.25 6.40
C GLY A 73 2.28 -10.80 5.11
N VAL A 74 1.39 -10.04 4.48
CA VAL A 74 0.72 -10.38 3.21
C VAL A 74 1.44 -9.71 2.04
N ALA A 75 1.96 -10.51 1.11
CA ALA A 75 2.53 -9.98 -0.12
C ALA A 75 1.43 -9.49 -1.08
N THR A 76 1.63 -8.31 -1.66
CA THR A 76 0.72 -7.79 -2.69
C THR A 76 0.72 -8.69 -3.93
N ASP A 77 -0.46 -8.93 -4.53
CA ASP A 77 -0.55 -9.76 -5.73
C ASP A 77 0.15 -9.07 -6.93
N PRO A 78 1.18 -9.68 -7.53
CA PRO A 78 1.87 -9.13 -8.70
C PRO A 78 0.99 -9.04 -9.95
N LYS A 79 -0.22 -9.63 -9.95
CA LYS A 79 -1.21 -9.45 -11.01
C LYS A 79 -2.18 -8.31 -10.75
N HIS A 80 -2.16 -7.71 -9.55
CA HIS A 80 -3.04 -6.60 -9.24
C HIS A 80 -2.59 -5.36 -10.02
N PRO A 81 -3.46 -4.79 -10.89
CA PRO A 81 -3.05 -3.78 -11.86
C PRO A 81 -2.45 -2.52 -11.21
N VAL A 82 -2.91 -2.18 -10.00
CA VAL A 82 -2.43 -0.99 -9.27
C VAL A 82 -1.22 -1.28 -8.36
N LEU A 83 -1.04 -2.52 -7.91
CA LEU A 83 0.00 -2.86 -6.92
C LEU A 83 1.25 -3.47 -7.56
N ARG A 84 1.17 -3.94 -8.81
CA ARG A 84 2.34 -4.45 -9.54
C ARG A 84 3.39 -3.38 -9.82
N GLU A 85 2.99 -2.11 -9.81
CA GLU A 85 3.88 -0.98 -10.06
C GLU A 85 4.51 -0.42 -8.77
N LEU A 86 4.32 -1.13 -7.63
CA LEU A 86 4.95 -0.86 -6.34
C LEU A 86 6.19 -1.72 -6.10
#